data_AF-A0A1G1PHE7-F1
#
_entry.id   AF-A0A1G1PHE7-F1
#
_cell.length_a   1.000
_cell.length_b   1.000
_cell.length_c   1.000
_cell.angle_alpha   90.00
_cell.angle_beta   90.00
_cell.angle_gamma   90.00
#
_symmetry.space_group_name_H-M   'P 1'
#
loop_
_entity.id
_entity.type
_entity.pdbx_description
1 polymer ?
#
loop_
_entity_poly.entity_id
_entity_poly.type
_entity_poly.pdbx_seq_one_letter_code
_entity_poly.pdbx_strand_id
1 'polypeptide(L)'
;MGRVVAFFRIPVVAVIKVARGARLKTGDAIRIKGHTTDLKLTVSSLQVNHQSVPEAGPRDEVGLKVPSRARRGDRVYLPPA
;
A
#
# COMPACT_ATOMS: atom_id res chain seq x y z
N MET A 1 -1.94 -5.06 7.48
CA MET A 1 -1.40 -5.73 6.28
C MET A 1 -2.55 -6.12 5.35
N GLY A 2 -2.34 -5.99 4.04
CA GLY A 2 -3.40 -5.98 3.02
C GLY A 2 -2.95 -6.60 1.69
N ARG A 3 -3.65 -6.28 0.60
CA ARG A 3 -3.28 -6.72 -0.76
C ARG A 3 -3.43 -5.60 -1.77
N VAL A 4 -2.59 -5.62 -2.79
CA VAL A 4 -2.71 -4.70 -3.93
C VAL A 4 -3.94 -5.11 -4.75
N VAL A 5 -4.86 -4.16 -4.95
CA VAL A 5 -6.08 -4.36 -5.75
C VAL A 5 -5.99 -3.69 -7.12
N ALA A 6 -5.23 -2.60 -7.22
CA ALA A 6 -4.98 -1.90 -8.48
C ALA A 6 -3.58 -1.25 -8.48
N PHE A 7 -3.07 -0.97 -9.68
CA PHE A 7 -1.83 -0.23 -9.87
C PHE A 7 -1.95 0.69 -11.08
N PHE A 8 -1.66 1.97 -10.88
CA PHE A 8 -1.68 3.00 -11.91
C PHE A 8 -0.25 3.26 -12.41
N ARG A 9 0.01 2.93 -13.67
CA ARG A 9 1.35 3.03 -14.28
C ARG A 9 1.86 4.46 -14.44
N ILE A 10 0.99 5.42 -14.77
CA ILE A 10 1.39 6.81 -15.04
C ILE A 10 1.86 7.52 -13.76
N PRO A 11 1.07 7.58 -12.67
CA PRO A 11 1.53 8.18 -11.42
C PRO A 11 2.38 7.22 -10.56
N VAL A 12 2.54 5.96 -10.98
CA VAL A 12 3.22 4.88 -10.24
C VAL A 12 2.61 4.68 -8.84
N VAL A 13 1.28 4.62 -8.79
CA VAL A 13 0.51 4.50 -7.54
C VAL A 13 -0.06 3.09 -7.43
N ALA A 14 0.18 2.43 -6.30
CA ALA A 14 -0.46 1.17 -5.95
C ALA A 14 -1.67 1.45 -5.03
N VAL A 15 -2.81 0.84 -5.34
CA VAL A 15 -3.99 0.83 -4.48
C VAL A 15 -3.96 -0.43 -3.64
N ILE A 16 -3.93 -0.24 -2.33
CA ILE A 16 -3.82 -1.31 -1.34
C ILE A 16 -5.11 -1.36 -0.55
N LYS A 17 -5.73 -2.54 -0.52
CA LYS A 17 -6.89 -2.80 0.34
C LYS A 17 -6.42 -3.29 1.69
N VAL A 18 -6.72 -2.52 2.74
CA VAL A 18 -6.33 -2.84 4.11
C VAL A 18 -7.24 -3.95 4.64
N ALA A 19 -6.66 -5.02 5.18
CA ALA A 19 -7.43 -6.11 5.76
C ALA A 19 -8.09 -5.70 7.08
N ARG A 20 -9.08 -6.50 7.51
CA ARG A 20 -9.81 -6.28 8.76
C ARG A 20 -8.83 -6.38 9.96
N GLY A 21 -8.84 -5.38 10.83
CA GLY A 21 -7.97 -5.32 12.02
C GLY A 21 -6.56 -4.76 11.79
N ALA A 22 -6.26 -4.25 10.60
CA ALA A 22 -5.02 -3.54 10.34
C ALA A 22 -5.27 -2.05 10.09
N ARG A 23 -4.26 -1.24 10.40
CA ARG A 23 -4.16 0.17 10.07
C ARG A 23 -2.86 0.41 9.31
N LEU A 24 -2.87 1.41 8.43
CA LEU A 24 -1.68 1.91 7.76
C LEU A 24 -1.54 3.39 8.08
N LYS A 25 -0.37 3.83 8.51
CA LYS A 25 -0.08 5.24 8.76
C LYS A 25 1.01 5.76 7.84
N THR A 26 1.01 7.08 7.64
CA THR A 26 2.14 7.76 7.02
C THR A 26 3.38 7.59 7.90
N GLY A 27 4.51 7.25 7.30
CA GLY A 27 5.76 6.92 7.99
C GLY A 27 6.00 5.43 8.22
N ASP A 28 4.99 4.57 8.05
CA ASP A 28 5.17 3.13 8.22
C ASP A 28 6.06 2.56 7.10
N ALA A 29 7.01 1.69 7.48
CA ALA A 29 7.74 0.88 6.52
C ALA A 29 6.86 -0.29 6.07
N ILE A 30 6.61 -0.43 4.77
CA ILE A 30 5.86 -1.55 4.20
C ILE A 30 6.71 -2.35 3.23
N ARG A 31 6.35 -3.62 3.08
CA ARG A 31 6.88 -4.52 2.07
C ARG A 31 5.76 -5.09 1.21
N ILE A 32 5.91 -4.93 -0.09
CA ILE A 32 5.02 -5.49 -1.11
C ILE A 32 5.72 -6.71 -1.68
N LYS A 33 5.20 -7.90 -1.38
CA LYS A 33 5.74 -9.18 -1.87
C LYS A 33 4.69 -9.92 -2.68
N GLY A 34 5.02 -10.15 -3.94
CA GLY A 34 4.28 -10.94 -4.90
C GLY A 34 5.03 -12.20 -5.30
N HIS A 35 4.61 -12.78 -6.41
CA HIS A 35 5.31 -13.91 -7.01
C HIS A 35 6.65 -13.48 -7.63
N THR A 36 6.66 -12.32 -8.28
CA THR A 36 7.86 -11.71 -8.92
C THR A 36 8.16 -10.31 -8.39
N THR A 37 7.43 -9.86 -7.36
CA THR A 37 7.53 -8.50 -6.82
C THR A 37 8.11 -8.57 -5.42
N ASP A 38 9.14 -7.79 -5.12
CA ASP A 38 9.64 -7.60 -3.77
C ASP A 38 10.09 -6.14 -3.60
N LEU A 39 9.22 -5.32 -3.02
CA LEU A 39 9.45 -3.90 -2.84
C LEU A 39 9.41 -3.56 -1.35
N LYS A 40 10.45 -2.89 -0.86
CA LYS A 40 10.47 -2.27 0.46
C LYS A 40 10.39 -0.77 0.27
N LEU A 41 9.46 -0.12 0.97
CA LEU A 41 9.32 1.33 0.92
C LEU A 41 8.73 1.85 2.22
N THR A 42 9.02 3.11 2.50
CA THR A 42 8.38 3.86 3.57
C THR A 42 7.21 4.63 2.99
N VAL A 43 6.07 4.59 3.67
CA VAL A 43 4.88 5.34 3.28
C VAL A 43 5.14 6.83 3.46
N SER A 44 5.31 7.55 2.35
CA SER A 44 5.47 9.01 2.37
C SER A 44 4.13 9.76 2.37
N SER A 45 3.10 9.19 1.76
CA SER A 45 1.75 9.77 1.70
C SER A 45 0.70 8.68 1.48
N LEU A 46 -0.48 8.87 2.05
CA LEU A 46 -1.64 7.99 1.89
C LEU A 46 -2.82 8.79 1.33
N GLN A 47 -3.50 8.21 0.35
CA GLN A 47 -4.72 8.79 -0.21
C GLN A 47 -5.87 7.78 -0.12
N VAL A 48 -6.99 8.19 0.46
CA VAL A 48 -8.24 7.41 0.52
C VAL A 48 -9.34 8.25 -0.13
N ASN A 49 -10.05 7.69 -1.12
CA ASN A 49 -11.10 8.41 -1.86
C ASN A 49 -10.66 9.79 -2.39
N HIS A 50 -9.45 9.88 -2.96
CA HIS A 50 -8.82 11.13 -3.44
C HIS A 50 -8.49 12.17 -2.36
N GLN A 51 -8.62 11.83 -1.08
CA GLN A 51 -8.25 12.70 0.03
C GLN A 51 -6.97 12.20 0.70
N SER A 52 -6.05 13.13 0.98
CA SER A 52 -4.84 12.81 1.72
C SER A 52 -5.20 12.59 3.19
N VAL A 53 -4.83 11.43 3.73
CA VAL A 53 -5.16 11.06 5.12
C VAL A 53 -3.89 10.67 5.88
N PRO A 54 -3.79 10.98 7.19
CA PRO A 54 -2.65 10.56 8.01
C PRO A 54 -2.67 9.06 8.34
N GLU A 55 -3.84 8.45 8.24
CA GLU A 55 -4.07 7.05 8.55
C GLU A 55 -5.17 6.47 7.67
N ALA A 56 -5.06 5.18 7.39
CA ALA A 56 -6.10 4.41 6.72
C ALA A 56 -6.56 3.25 7.59
N GLY A 57 -7.87 3.10 7.68
CA GLY A 57 -8.53 2.11 8.51
C GLY A 57 -8.67 0.76 7.82
N PRO A 58 -9.15 -0.25 8.57
CA PRO A 58 -9.48 -1.54 8.01
C PRO A 58 -10.61 -1.41 6.98
N ARG A 59 -10.48 -2.12 5.86
CA ARG A 59 -11.40 -2.11 4.68
C ARG A 59 -11.26 -0.92 3.74
N ASP A 60 -10.46 0.08 4.07
CA ASP A 60 -10.19 1.19 3.16
C ASP A 60 -9.26 0.80 2.01
N GLU A 61 -9.43 1.51 0.90
CA GLU A 61 -8.56 1.43 -0.26
C GLU A 61 -7.65 2.64 -0.29
N VAL A 62 -6.35 2.38 -0.17
CA VAL A 62 -5.35 3.42 0.01
C VAL A 62 -4.44 3.45 -1.19
N GLY A 63 -4.42 4.57 -1.89
CA GLY A 63 -3.43 4.89 -2.90
C GLY A 63 -2.13 5.34 -2.23
N LEU A 64 -1.03 4.71 -2.62
CA LEU A 64 0.30 5.16 -2.23
C LEU A 64 1.28 5.01 -3.39
N LYS A 65 2.24 5.94 -3.46
CA LYS A 65 3.27 5.94 -4.51
C LYS A 65 4.30 4.85 -4.20
N VAL A 66 4.56 4.00 -5.19
CA VAL A 66 5.51 2.90 -5.07
C VAL A 66 6.73 3.17 -5.97
N PRO A 67 7.93 2.70 -5.59
CA PRO A 67 9.13 2.92 -6.39
C PRO A 67 9.13 2.13 -7.70
N SER A 68 8.33 1.07 -7.78
CA SER A 68 8.26 0.20 -8.95
C SER A 68 6.87 -0.43 -9.07
N ARG A 69 6.64 -1.12 -10.19
CA ARG A 69 5.36 -1.73 -10.53
C ARG A 69 4.93 -2.76 -9.48
N ALA A 70 3.76 -2.52 -8.89
CA ALA A 70 3.04 -3.51 -8.11
C ALA A 70 2.04 -4.26 -8.99
N ARG A 71 1.72 -5.52 -8.64
CA ARG A 71 0.73 -6.33 -9.35
C ARG A 71 -0.46 -6.60 -8.44
N ARG A 72 -1.64 -6.73 -9.07
CA ARG A 72 -2.86 -7.12 -8.35
C ARG A 72 -2.64 -8.49 -7.70
N GLY A 73 -2.96 -8.58 -6.41
CA GLY A 73 -2.75 -9.78 -5.60
C GLY A 73 -1.46 -9.79 -4.77
N ASP A 74 -0.53 -8.86 -5.02
CA ASP A 74 0.69 -8.74 -4.22
C ASP A 74 0.31 -8.49 -2.74
N ARG A 75 1.01 -9.20 -1.83
CA ARG A 75 0.77 -9.11 -0.39
C ARG A 75 1.52 -7.92 0.18
N VAL A 76 0.85 -7.16 1.03
CA VAL A 76 1.41 -5.96 1.64
C VAL A 76 1.45 -6.14 3.14
N TYR A 77 2.63 -6.06 3.74
CA TYR A 77 2.79 -6.22 5.18
C TYR A 77 3.82 -5.25 5.75
N LEU A 78 3.72 -4.99 7.05
CA LEU A 78 4.73 -4.26 7.79
C LEU A 78 5.86 -5.26 8.09
N PRO A 79 7.13 -4.98 7.72
CA PRO A 79 8.24 -5.77 8.21
C PRO A 79 8.29 -5.66 9.74
N PRO A 80 8.61 -6.75 10.46
CA PRO A 80 8.96 -6.63 11.87
C PRO A 80 10.19 -5.70 12.00
N ALA A 81 10.17 -4.88 13.05
CA ALA A 81 11.29 -4.02 13.44
C ALA A 81 12.54 -4.86 13.73
#